data_AF-A0A8T5TX98-F1
#
_entry.id   AF-A0A8T5TX98-F1
#
_cell.length_a   1.000
_cell.length_b   1.000
_cell.length_c   1.000
_cell.angle_alpha   90.00
_cell.angle_beta   90.00
_cell.angle_gamma   90.00
#
_symmetry.space_group_name_H-M   'P 1'
#
loop_
_entity.id
_entity.type
_entity.pdbx_description
1 polymer ?
#
loop_
_entity_poly.entity_id
_entity_poly.type
_entity_poly.pdbx_seq_one_letter_code
_entity_poly.pdbx_strand_id
1 'polypeptide(L)'
;MNFEHNSEKSNIIKSPLWDLMLSTNDCYPGCSCDDDFFDMTLNRVKKWVSVNDGTTVIQQIENLLLDENIDIGEVQIQTNIPFQTIEEFREWLLEWRKLLLEWRKLKFKSN
;
A
#
# COMPACT_ATOMS: atom_id res chain seq x y z
N MET A 1 14.91 -11.75 -30.03
CA MET A 1 15.58 -10.77 -29.15
C MET A 1 15.38 -11.28 -27.73
N ASN A 2 16.46 -11.74 -27.09
CA ASN A 2 16.42 -12.23 -25.73
C ASN A 2 16.42 -11.01 -24.80
N PHE A 3 15.29 -10.71 -24.18
CA PHE A 3 15.27 -9.82 -23.02
C PHE A 3 15.78 -10.63 -21.83
N GLU A 4 17.10 -10.59 -21.65
CA GLU A 4 17.76 -11.08 -20.45
C GLU A 4 17.12 -10.37 -19.23
N HIS A 5 16.35 -11.14 -18.46
CA HIS A 5 15.84 -10.77 -17.15
C HIS A 5 17.04 -10.58 -16.23
N ASN A 6 17.50 -9.34 -16.10
CA ASN A 6 18.61 -9.02 -15.21
C ASN A 6 18.10 -8.39 -13.92
N SER A 7 18.50 -9.04 -12.82
CA SER A 7 18.72 -8.49 -11.48
C SER A 7 17.49 -8.06 -10.68
N GLU A 8 17.11 -8.88 -9.69
CA GLU A 8 16.64 -8.46 -8.36
C GLU A 8 15.93 -7.09 -8.31
N LYS A 9 14.81 -6.95 -9.03
CA LYS A 9 13.95 -5.78 -8.86
C LYS A 9 13.43 -5.79 -7.43
N SER A 10 14.00 -4.91 -6.61
CA SER A 10 13.55 -4.63 -5.24
C SER A 10 12.04 -4.55 -5.26
N ASN A 11 11.34 -5.39 -4.50
CA ASN A 11 9.90 -5.29 -4.43
C ASN A 11 9.57 -4.00 -3.64
N ILE A 12 9.47 -2.88 -4.35
CA ILE A 12 9.21 -1.53 -3.83
C ILE A 12 8.00 -1.53 -2.89
N ILE A 13 6.99 -2.36 -3.19
CA ILE A 13 5.73 -2.41 -2.45
C ILE A 13 5.57 -3.70 -1.63
N LYS A 14 6.24 -4.82 -1.96
CA LYS A 14 5.97 -6.08 -1.24
C LYS A 14 6.51 -6.05 0.19
N SER A 15 5.54 -6.07 1.11
CA SER A 15 5.62 -6.24 2.56
C SER A 15 6.24 -5.07 3.33
N PRO A 16 5.59 -4.52 4.38
CA PRO A 16 4.24 -4.79 4.93
C PRO A 16 3.07 -3.96 4.35
N LEU A 17 3.32 -2.94 3.52
CA LEU A 17 2.28 -2.08 2.94
C LEU A 17 1.30 -2.87 2.04
N TRP A 18 1.83 -3.75 1.19
CA TRP A 18 1.02 -4.62 0.34
C TRP A 18 0.11 -5.56 1.13
N ASP A 19 0.59 -6.07 2.27
CA ASP A 19 -0.17 -7.00 3.12
C ASP A 19 -1.36 -6.29 3.77
N LEU A 20 -1.17 -5.03 4.18
CA LEU A 20 -2.28 -4.18 4.61
C LEU A 20 -3.31 -4.00 3.49
N MET A 21 -2.88 -3.66 2.28
CA MET A 21 -3.78 -3.44 1.14
C MET A 21 -4.60 -4.68 0.80
N LEU A 22 -3.94 -5.84 0.68
CA LEU A 22 -4.63 -7.11 0.43
C LEU A 22 -5.62 -7.45 1.54
N SER A 23 -5.31 -7.14 2.80
CA SER A 23 -6.23 -7.39 3.93
C SER A 23 -7.46 -6.48 3.92
N THR A 24 -7.38 -5.35 3.21
CA THR A 24 -8.48 -4.39 3.04
C THR A 24 -9.22 -4.53 1.73
N ASN A 25 -8.75 -5.39 0.82
CA ASN A 25 -9.48 -5.70 -0.39
C ASN A 25 -10.63 -6.67 -0.05
N ASP A 26 -11.86 -6.29 -0.37
CA ASP A 26 -13.03 -7.13 -0.17
C ASP A 26 -13.19 -8.22 -1.24
N CYS A 27 -12.47 -8.10 -2.35
CA CYS A 27 -12.60 -8.99 -3.51
C CYS A 27 -11.26 -9.74 -3.74
N TYR A 28 -11.30 -11.07 -3.74
CA TYR A 28 -10.17 -11.90 -4.17
C TYR A 28 -9.98 -11.75 -5.70
N PRO A 29 -8.74 -11.88 -6.23
CA PRO A 29 -8.53 -11.95 -7.68
C PRO A 29 -9.44 -13.03 -8.29
N GLY A 30 -10.39 -12.62 -9.15
CA GLY A 30 -11.32 -13.51 -9.87
C GLY A 30 -12.77 -13.52 -9.36
N CYS A 31 -13.18 -12.69 -8.40
CA CYS A 31 -14.53 -12.76 -7.83
C CYS A 31 -15.62 -11.96 -8.59
N SER A 32 -15.30 -11.40 -9.77
CA SER A 32 -16.28 -10.74 -10.66
C SER A 32 -17.09 -9.61 -9.99
N CYS A 33 -16.54 -8.99 -8.95
CA CYS A 33 -17.07 -7.74 -8.42
C CYS A 33 -16.82 -6.68 -9.49
N ASP A 34 -17.84 -5.97 -9.97
CA ASP A 34 -17.70 -4.93 -11.00
C ASP A 34 -16.83 -3.73 -10.54
N ASP A 35 -16.44 -3.73 -9.26
CA ASP A 35 -15.87 -2.63 -8.51
C ASP A 35 -14.76 -3.14 -7.55
N ASP A 36 -13.54 -3.34 -8.07
CA ASP A 36 -12.34 -3.69 -7.29
C ASP A 36 -11.87 -2.48 -6.46
N PHE A 37 -12.44 -2.25 -5.28
CA PHE A 37 -12.03 -1.17 -4.38
C PHE A 37 -11.36 -1.69 -3.10
N PHE A 38 -10.25 -1.06 -2.71
CA PHE A 38 -9.70 -1.20 -1.36
C PHE A 38 -10.61 -0.51 -0.36
N ASP A 39 -11.12 -1.24 0.64
CA ASP A 39 -11.88 -0.64 1.75
C ASP A 39 -10.90 0.05 2.71
N MET A 40 -10.57 1.30 2.38
CA MET A 40 -9.71 2.20 3.15
C MET A 40 -10.42 2.79 4.38
N THR A 41 -11.14 1.97 5.15
CA THR A 41 -11.75 2.41 6.41
C THR A 41 -10.80 2.27 7.60
N LEU A 42 -10.87 3.24 8.51
CA LEU A 42 -10.11 3.23 9.76
C LEU A 42 -10.35 1.95 10.59
N ASN A 43 -11.54 1.36 10.52
CA ASN A 43 -11.87 0.13 11.25
C ASN A 43 -11.09 -1.08 10.72
N ARG A 44 -10.91 -1.21 9.41
CA ARG A 44 -10.06 -2.28 8.84
C ARG A 44 -8.61 -2.08 9.17
N VAL A 45 -8.11 -0.85 9.04
CA VAL A 45 -6.74 -0.52 9.43
C VAL A 45 -6.52 -0.87 10.90
N LYS A 46 -7.42 -0.47 11.81
CA LYS A 46 -7.40 -0.86 13.24
C LYS A 46 -7.37 -2.37 13.45
N LYS A 47 -8.18 -3.12 12.72
CA LYS A 47 -8.22 -4.59 12.82
C LYS A 47 -6.90 -5.21 12.38
N TRP A 48 -6.34 -4.74 11.27
CA TRP A 48 -5.07 -5.27 10.74
C TRP A 48 -3.88 -4.96 11.68
N VAL A 49 -3.72 -3.71 12.11
CA VAL A 49 -2.64 -3.28 13.02
C VAL A 49 -2.79 -3.79 14.46
N SER A 50 -3.92 -4.46 14.79
CA SER A 50 -4.08 -5.11 16.10
C SER A 50 -3.22 -6.37 16.23
N VAL A 51 -2.86 -6.98 15.10
CA VAL A 51 -2.06 -8.21 15.02
C VAL A 51 -0.80 -8.05 14.15
N ASN A 52 -0.59 -6.90 13.52
CA ASN A 52 0.57 -6.58 12.66
C ASN A 52 1.23 -5.26 13.06
N ASP A 53 2.48 -5.03 12.62
CA ASP A 53 3.19 -3.79 12.91
C ASP A 53 2.84 -2.64 11.93
N GLY A 54 1.88 -1.82 12.33
CA GLY A 54 1.53 -0.59 11.62
C GLY A 54 2.66 0.46 11.55
N THR A 55 3.67 0.39 12.43
CA THR A 55 4.81 1.33 12.43
C THR A 55 5.70 1.10 11.21
N THR A 56 5.98 -0.17 10.90
CA THR A 56 6.79 -0.54 9.73
C THR A 56 6.08 -0.12 8.44
N VAL A 57 4.75 -0.23 8.37
CA VAL A 57 3.96 0.27 7.23
C VAL A 57 4.09 1.78 7.07
N ILE A 58 3.98 2.56 8.15
CA ILE A 58 4.18 4.02 8.11
C ILE A 58 5.58 4.35 7.58
N GLN A 59 6.62 3.68 8.09
CA GLN A 59 7.99 3.92 7.65
C GLN A 59 8.19 3.59 6.17
N GLN A 60 7.59 2.51 5.68
CA GLN A 60 7.63 2.15 4.26
C GLN A 60 6.97 3.23 3.41
N ILE A 61 5.78 3.71 3.80
CA ILE A 61 5.10 4.80 3.09
C ILE A 61 5.97 6.06 3.06
N GLU A 62 6.61 6.42 4.17
CA GLU A 62 7.48 7.60 4.23
C GLU A 62 8.70 7.45 3.31
N ASN A 63 9.31 6.27 3.25
CA ASN A 63 10.41 6.01 2.32
C ASN A 63 9.97 6.14 0.86
N LEU A 64 8.79 5.61 0.51
CA LEU A 64 8.23 5.71 -0.85
C LEU A 64 7.87 7.16 -1.22
N LEU A 65 7.34 7.95 -0.30
CA LEU A 65 7.04 9.36 -0.55
C LEU A 65 8.30 10.20 -0.78
N LEU A 66 9.44 9.80 -0.23
CA LEU A 66 10.73 10.47 -0.39
C LEU A 66 11.53 9.98 -1.60
N ASP A 67 11.15 8.87 -2.20
CA ASP A 67 11.86 8.32 -3.36
C ASP A 67 11.50 9.10 -4.64
N GLU A 68 12.52 9.69 -5.25
CA GLU A 68 12.43 10.45 -6.50
C GLU A 68 12.55 9.55 -7.74
N ASN A 69 12.96 8.28 -7.56
CA ASN A 69 13.25 7.34 -8.65
C ASN A 69 12.17 6.27 -8.82
N ILE A 70 10.96 6.49 -8.28
CA ILE A 70 9.85 5.54 -8.43
C ILE A 70 9.44 5.43 -9.91
N ASP A 71 9.53 4.23 -10.44
CA ASP A 71 8.95 3.87 -11.73
C ASP A 71 7.49 3.44 -11.55
N ILE A 72 6.57 4.25 -12.08
CA ILE A 72 5.14 3.97 -12.00
C ILE A 72 4.73 2.76 -12.82
N GLY A 73 5.40 2.47 -13.93
CA GLY A 73 5.16 1.24 -14.68
C GLY A 73 5.48 0.00 -13.84
N GLU A 74 6.54 0.07 -13.03
CA GLU A 74 6.88 -1.01 -12.09
C GLU A 74 5.86 -1.13 -10.95
N VAL A 75 5.40 0.00 -10.39
CA VAL A 75 4.34 0.01 -9.37
C VAL A 75 3.04 -0.61 -9.91
N GLN A 76 2.64 -0.27 -11.13
CA GLN A 76 1.46 -0.86 -11.77
C GLN A 76 1.61 -2.38 -11.94
N ILE A 77 2.78 -2.86 -12.37
CA ILE A 77 3.05 -4.31 -12.50
C ILE A 77 2.97 -5.02 -11.15
N GLN A 78 3.49 -4.40 -10.08
CA GLN A 78 3.50 -5.00 -8.75
C GLN A 78 2.12 -4.99 -8.08
N THR A 79 1.30 -3.97 -8.33
CA THR A 79 0.01 -3.76 -7.64
C THR A 79 -1.21 -4.11 -8.46
N ASN A 80 -1.07 -4.21 -9.79
CA ASN A 80 -2.19 -4.28 -10.74
C ASN A 80 -3.16 -3.08 -10.64
N ILE A 81 -2.74 -1.96 -10.03
CA ILE A 81 -3.52 -0.72 -9.94
C ILE A 81 -3.08 0.22 -11.06
N PRO A 82 -4.00 0.75 -11.88
CA PRO A 82 -3.66 1.54 -13.07
C PRO A 82 -3.37 3.02 -12.74
N PHE A 83 -2.36 3.30 -11.91
CA PHE A 83 -1.92 4.68 -11.60
C PHE A 83 -1.43 5.39 -12.87
N GLN A 84 -2.05 6.50 -13.27
CA GLN A 84 -1.67 7.25 -14.47
C GLN A 84 -0.40 8.08 -14.27
N THR A 85 -0.14 8.52 -13.03
CA THR A 85 0.99 9.39 -12.69
C THR A 85 1.63 9.02 -11.36
N ILE A 86 2.81 9.58 -11.10
CA ILE A 86 3.47 9.44 -9.79
C ILE A 86 2.74 10.21 -8.70
N GLU A 87 2.08 11.31 -9.06
CA GLU A 87 1.22 12.08 -8.17
C GLU A 87 0.04 11.24 -7.67
N GLU A 88 -0.64 10.50 -8.55
CA GLU A 88 -1.75 9.61 -8.16
C GLU A 88 -1.27 8.52 -7.17
N PHE A 89 -0.12 7.91 -7.42
CA PHE A 89 0.48 6.96 -6.50
C PHE A 89 0.80 7.58 -5.13
N ARG A 90 1.36 8.80 -5.13
CA ARG A 90 1.69 9.53 -3.89
C ARG A 90 0.44 9.94 -3.11
N GLU A 91 -0.62 10.39 -3.79
CA GLU A 91 -1.90 10.69 -3.16
C GLU A 91 -2.48 9.46 -2.48
N TRP A 92 -2.46 8.32 -3.16
CA TRP A 92 -2.88 7.05 -2.60
C TRP A 92 -2.06 6.64 -1.36
N LEU A 93 -0.73 6.79 -1.39
CA LEU A 93 0.12 6.57 -0.22
C LEU A 93 -0.21 7.51 0.95
N LEU A 94 -0.54 8.77 0.67
CA LEU A 94 -0.91 9.76 1.69
C LEU A 94 -2.23 9.39 2.38
N GLU A 95 -3.19 8.82 1.66
CA GLU A 95 -4.45 8.32 2.24
C GLU A 95 -4.19 7.19 3.25
N TRP A 96 -3.37 6.21 2.88
CA TRP A 96 -2.94 5.15 3.79
C TRP A 96 -2.22 5.69 5.02
N ARG A 97 -1.28 6.63 4.82
CA ARG A 97 -0.55 7.27 5.90
C ARG A 97 -1.50 7.98 6.87
N LYS A 98 -2.51 8.69 6.36
CA LYS A 98 -3.49 9.40 7.18
C LYS A 98 -4.24 8.44 8.11
N LEU A 99 -4.72 7.31 7.59
CA LEU A 99 -5.44 6.30 8.37
C LEU A 99 -4.56 5.67 9.46
N LEU A 100 -3.31 5.33 9.11
CA LEU A 100 -2.35 4.75 10.06
C LEU A 100 -1.98 5.75 11.16
N LEU A 101 -1.79 7.03 10.83
CA LEU A 101 -1.52 8.08 11.82
C LEU A 101 -2.74 8.35 12.72
N GLU A 102 -3.96 8.27 12.17
CA GLU A 102 -5.18 8.40 12.95
C GLU A 102 -5.32 7.25 13.95
N TRP A 103 -5.10 6.00 13.51
CA TRP A 103 -5.01 4.85 14.41
C TRP A 103 -3.97 5.08 15.53
N ARG A 104 -2.76 5.52 15.16
CA ARG A 104 -1.67 5.76 16.11
C ARG A 104 -2.08 6.78 17.17
N LYS A 105 -2.68 7.91 16.76
CA LYS A 105 -3.20 8.94 17.69
C LYS A 105 -4.22 8.37 18.68
N LEU A 106 -5.14 7.52 18.22
CA LEU A 106 -6.14 6.89 19.08
C LEU A 106 -5.50 5.91 20.08
N LYS A 107 -4.55 5.09 19.63
CA LYS A 107 -3.83 4.13 20.48
C LYS A 107 -3.11 4.81 21.66
N PHE A 108 -2.49 5.97 21.42
CA PHE A 108 -1.73 6.69 22.45
C PHE A 108 -2.55 7.72 23.26
N LYS A 109 -3.79 8.03 22.87
CA LYS A 109 -4.73 8.83 23.68
C LYS A 109 -5.49 8.02 24.73
N SER A 110 -5.49 6.69 24.60
CA SER A 110 -6.20 5.77 25.50
C SER A 110 -5.33 5.18 26.62
N ASN A 111 -4.09 5.66 26.77
CA ASN A 111 -3.18 5.39 27.90
C ASN A 111 -2.98 6.66 28.70
#